data_AF-A0A6P8QHB1-F1
#
_entry.id   AF-A0A6P8QHB1-F1
#
_cell.length_a   1.000
_cell.length_b   1.000
_cell.length_c   1.000
_cell.angle_alpha   90.00
_cell.angle_beta   90.00
_cell.angle_gamma   90.00
#
_symmetry.space_group_name_H-M   'P 1'
#
loop_
_entity.id
_entity.type
_entity.pdbx_description
1 polymer ?
#
loop_
_entity_poly.entity_id
_entity_poly.type
_entity_poly.pdbx_seq_one_letter_code
_entity_poly.pdbx_strand_id
1 'polypeptide(L)'
;MDALNSSLGLQLVGPYDILSGKYKTAKNASQLNYNLHWRFFYDPPEFQTLIVGDSKTQYHLGYFRDCPDELPVFVGANEVKKGCTIFQVGDNLFAAVKQFLSRKRKELTDKKKQALLKELDKKLTRTAEELGYSLEQKTLKMKQRDKKVVTKTFHGAGLVVPVDRNDVGYRELPETDANLKRICKRIVEAPNDDERMKAFAPIQEMITFVQFANDECDYGMGYELGMDLFCYGSHYFHKVSSQLLRLAYNLLKRNLFAEIIESHLANRNAENVDQLTA
;
A
#
# COMPACT_ATOMS: atom_id res chain seq x y z
N MET A 1 -14.70 -12.29 13.09
CA MET A 1 -13.28 -11.93 12.88
C MET A 1 -12.45 -13.14 12.49
N ASP A 2 -12.64 -14.28 13.14
CA ASP A 2 -11.79 -15.48 12.98
C ASP A 2 -12.36 -16.59 12.08
N ALA A 3 -13.43 -16.31 11.33
CA ALA A 3 -14.11 -17.31 10.50
C ALA A 3 -13.19 -17.96 9.45
N LEU A 4 -12.15 -17.25 8.99
CA LEU A 4 -11.15 -17.76 8.06
C LEU A 4 -9.86 -18.21 8.76
N ASN A 5 -9.71 -18.01 10.07
CA ASN A 5 -8.46 -18.21 10.78
C ASN A 5 -8.12 -19.70 10.88
N SER A 6 -9.07 -20.52 11.30
CA SER A 6 -8.88 -21.98 11.42
C SER A 6 -8.58 -22.69 10.10
N SER A 7 -9.08 -22.15 8.98
CA SER A 7 -8.99 -22.78 7.66
C SER A 7 -7.85 -22.24 6.80
N LEU A 8 -7.68 -20.91 6.79
CA LEU A 8 -6.74 -20.20 5.92
C LEU A 8 -5.64 -19.47 6.69
N GLY A 9 -5.72 -19.37 8.02
CA GLY A 9 -4.84 -18.53 8.82
C GLY A 9 -5.04 -17.04 8.53
N LEU A 10 -6.24 -16.65 8.10
CA LEU A 10 -6.59 -15.26 7.80
C LEU A 10 -7.53 -14.69 8.86
N GLN A 11 -7.29 -13.45 9.26
CA GLN A 11 -8.11 -12.72 10.22
C GLN A 11 -8.56 -11.39 9.62
N LEU A 12 -9.86 -11.10 9.69
CA LEU A 12 -10.40 -9.78 9.36
C LEU A 12 -9.97 -8.79 10.44
N VAL A 13 -9.53 -7.60 10.05
CA VAL A 13 -8.97 -6.56 10.93
C VAL A 13 -9.32 -5.15 10.40
N GLY A 14 -8.81 -4.10 11.06
CA GLY A 14 -8.92 -2.71 10.60
C GLY A 14 -10.35 -2.21 10.75
N PRO A 15 -11.06 -1.82 9.66
CA PRO A 15 -12.46 -1.45 9.78
C PRO A 15 -13.36 -2.60 10.29
N TYR A 16 -12.95 -3.86 10.13
CA TYR A 16 -13.68 -4.99 10.73
C TYR A 16 -13.54 -5.06 12.26
N ASP A 17 -12.46 -4.51 12.84
CA ASP A 17 -12.34 -4.39 14.30
C ASP A 17 -13.37 -3.39 14.86
N ILE A 18 -13.78 -2.40 14.06
CA ILE A 18 -14.89 -1.49 14.39
C ILE A 18 -16.23 -2.25 14.32
N LEU A 19 -16.48 -2.97 13.22
CA LEU A 19 -17.72 -3.75 13.03
C LEU A 19 -17.93 -4.82 14.11
N SER A 20 -16.85 -5.42 14.60
CA SER A 20 -16.90 -6.40 15.69
C SER A 20 -16.94 -5.79 17.09
N GLY A 21 -16.85 -4.46 17.20
CA GLY A 21 -16.96 -3.75 18.48
C GLY A 21 -15.70 -3.78 19.34
N LYS A 22 -14.55 -4.26 18.84
CA LYS A 22 -13.30 -4.34 19.62
C LYS A 22 -12.78 -3.00 20.09
N TYR A 23 -13.07 -1.93 19.35
CA TYR A 23 -12.70 -0.56 19.74
C TYR A 23 -13.28 -0.14 21.10
N LYS A 24 -14.40 -0.73 21.53
CA LYS A 24 -15.07 -0.40 22.81
C LYS A 24 -14.24 -0.79 24.03
N THR A 25 -13.30 -1.73 23.88
CA THR A 25 -12.44 -2.22 24.95
C THR A 25 -11.03 -1.64 24.88
N ALA A 26 -10.77 -0.70 23.96
CA ALA A 26 -9.45 -0.08 23.83
C ALA A 26 -9.15 0.78 25.05
N LYS A 27 -8.00 0.52 25.69
CA LYS A 27 -7.60 1.19 26.94
C LYS A 27 -7.41 2.69 26.78
N ASN A 28 -7.00 3.15 25.60
CA ASN A 28 -6.65 4.53 25.30
C ASN A 28 -7.48 5.10 24.14
N ALA A 29 -8.81 4.95 24.20
CA ALA A 29 -9.71 5.30 23.10
C ALA A 29 -9.54 6.75 22.58
N SER A 30 -9.18 7.71 23.45
CA SER A 30 -8.94 9.11 23.08
C SER A 30 -7.62 9.38 22.35
N GLN A 31 -6.70 8.42 22.31
CA GLN A 31 -5.40 8.52 21.63
C GLN A 31 -5.30 7.60 20.40
N LEU A 32 -6.39 6.89 20.05
CA LEU A 32 -6.41 5.97 18.92
C LEU A 32 -6.24 6.73 17.60
N ASN A 33 -5.14 6.47 16.91
CA ASN A 33 -4.95 6.93 15.55
C ASN A 33 -5.31 5.80 14.55
N TYR A 34 -6.54 5.82 14.05
CA TYR A 34 -7.00 4.83 13.08
C TYR A 34 -6.27 4.89 11.74
N ASN A 35 -5.60 6.00 11.41
CA ASN A 35 -4.74 6.06 10.23
C ASN A 35 -3.58 5.07 10.33
N LEU A 36 -3.19 4.66 11.55
CA LEU A 36 -2.08 3.73 11.82
C LEU A 36 -2.54 2.32 12.19
N HIS A 37 -3.84 2.12 12.42
CA HIS A 37 -4.39 0.83 12.82
C HIS A 37 -4.28 -0.20 11.69
N TRP A 38 -3.49 -1.24 11.93
CA TRP A 38 -3.07 -2.26 10.95
C TRP A 38 -2.36 -1.70 9.72
N ARG A 39 -1.74 -0.51 9.83
CA ARG A 39 -0.88 0.03 8.78
C ARG A 39 0.51 -0.57 8.92
N PHE A 40 0.92 -1.37 7.95
CA PHE A 40 2.24 -1.97 7.91
C PHE A 40 3.28 -1.01 7.33
N PHE A 41 4.56 -1.34 7.55
CA PHE A 41 5.71 -0.51 7.22
C PHE A 41 5.74 0.01 5.77
N TYR A 42 5.31 -0.81 4.82
CA TYR A 42 5.29 -0.47 3.39
C TYR A 42 3.91 -0.09 2.87
N ASP A 43 2.90 0.08 3.73
CA ASP A 43 1.56 0.46 3.31
C ASP A 43 1.53 1.95 3.00
N PRO A 44 1.44 2.35 1.72
CA PRO A 44 1.30 3.75 1.37
C PRO A 44 -0.12 4.23 1.77
N PRO A 45 -0.38 5.54 1.84
CA PRO A 45 -1.69 6.07 2.26
C PRO A 45 -2.91 5.51 1.53
N GLU A 46 -2.73 5.14 0.25
CA GLU A 46 -3.73 4.54 -0.63
C GLU A 46 -4.18 3.16 -0.15
N PHE A 47 -3.31 2.46 0.60
CA PHE A 47 -3.51 1.10 1.05
C PHE A 47 -4.11 1.09 2.47
N GLN A 48 -5.28 0.44 2.59
CA GLN A 48 -5.99 0.25 3.85
C GLN A 48 -6.14 -1.25 4.12
N THR A 49 -5.43 -1.76 5.13
CA THR A 49 -5.48 -3.17 5.54
C THR A 49 -6.86 -3.58 6.05
N LEU A 50 -7.27 -4.80 5.66
CA LEU A 50 -8.57 -5.41 5.97
C LEU A 50 -8.45 -6.83 6.49
N ILE A 51 -7.41 -7.54 6.03
CA ILE A 51 -7.16 -8.94 6.40
C ILE A 51 -5.67 -9.10 6.64
N VAL A 52 -5.30 -9.78 7.72
CA VAL A 52 -3.92 -10.22 8.00
C VAL A 52 -3.83 -11.74 7.90
N GLY A 53 -2.65 -12.24 7.54
CA GLY A 53 -2.34 -13.66 7.41
C GLY A 53 -1.08 -14.04 8.18
N ASP A 54 -0.13 -14.67 7.50
CA ASP A 54 1.12 -15.14 8.12
C ASP A 54 1.90 -13.99 8.76
N SER A 55 2.01 -14.00 10.09
CA SER A 55 2.74 -12.99 10.86
C SER A 55 4.24 -13.02 10.61
N LYS A 56 4.81 -14.16 10.15
CA LYS A 56 6.24 -14.27 9.85
C LYS A 56 6.64 -13.44 8.64
N THR A 57 5.84 -13.48 7.59
CA THR A 57 6.06 -12.65 6.40
C THR A 57 5.34 -11.30 6.47
N GLN A 58 4.48 -11.13 7.48
CA GLN A 58 3.52 -10.04 7.62
C GLN A 58 2.64 -9.92 6.37
N TYR A 59 2.16 -11.07 5.89
CA TYR A 59 1.21 -11.12 4.78
C TYR A 59 -0.09 -10.43 5.17
N HIS A 60 -0.58 -9.53 4.33
CA HIS A 60 -1.84 -8.87 4.55
C HIS A 60 -2.49 -8.42 3.24
N LEU A 61 -3.80 -8.18 3.29
CA LEU A 61 -4.63 -7.68 2.20
C LEU A 61 -5.25 -6.36 2.58
N GLY A 62 -5.36 -5.47 1.61
CA GLY A 62 -5.96 -4.15 1.80
C GLY A 62 -6.62 -3.61 0.55
N TYR A 63 -7.56 -2.71 0.76
CA TYR A 63 -8.13 -1.92 -0.33
C TYR A 63 -7.11 -0.88 -0.77
N PHE A 64 -6.97 -0.70 -2.08
CA PHE A 64 -6.15 0.36 -2.67
C PHE A 64 -7.05 1.43 -3.27
N ARG A 65 -6.85 2.70 -2.88
CA ARG A 65 -7.61 3.86 -3.38
C ARG A 65 -6.66 4.89 -3.98
N ASP A 66 -6.89 5.25 -5.24
CA ASP A 66 -6.11 6.32 -5.89
C ASP A 66 -6.42 7.71 -5.28
N CYS A 67 -7.64 7.89 -4.78
CA CYS A 67 -8.12 9.13 -4.14
C CYS A 67 -8.91 8.78 -2.87
N PRO A 68 -8.78 9.54 -1.76
CA PRO A 68 -9.51 9.25 -0.52
C PRO A 68 -11.03 9.34 -0.68
N ASP A 69 -11.52 10.16 -1.63
CA ASP A 69 -12.95 10.36 -1.90
C ASP A 69 -13.55 9.31 -2.85
N GLU A 70 -12.73 8.39 -3.36
CA GLU A 70 -13.15 7.35 -4.29
C GLU A 70 -13.24 5.98 -3.62
N LEU A 71 -14.04 5.09 -4.22
CA LEU A 71 -14.08 3.69 -3.83
C LEU A 71 -12.75 3.00 -4.18
N PRO A 72 -12.38 1.91 -3.48
CA PRO A 72 -11.22 1.12 -3.82
C PRO A 72 -11.22 0.65 -5.28
N VAL A 73 -10.07 0.79 -5.94
CA VAL A 73 -9.88 0.36 -7.33
C VAL A 73 -9.52 -1.12 -7.43
N PHE A 74 -8.92 -1.68 -6.38
CA PHE A 74 -8.66 -3.12 -6.23
C PHE A 74 -8.34 -3.52 -4.79
N VAL A 75 -8.21 -4.83 -4.55
CA VAL A 75 -7.58 -5.40 -3.35
C VAL A 75 -6.13 -5.76 -3.65
N GLY A 76 -5.20 -5.19 -2.88
CA GLY A 76 -3.78 -5.46 -2.94
C GLY A 76 -3.34 -6.44 -1.86
N ALA A 77 -2.24 -7.15 -2.12
CA ALA A 77 -1.55 -8.02 -1.17
C ALA A 77 -0.08 -7.60 -1.03
N ASN A 78 0.43 -7.55 0.20
CA ASN A 78 1.85 -7.33 0.47
C ASN A 78 2.37 -8.33 1.52
N GLU A 79 3.67 -8.64 1.42
CA GLU A 79 4.44 -9.37 2.44
C GLU A 79 5.60 -8.48 2.85
N VAL A 80 5.47 -7.77 3.97
CA VAL A 80 6.41 -6.71 4.37
C VAL A 80 7.85 -7.22 4.43
N LYS A 81 8.06 -8.46 4.87
CA LYS A 81 9.41 -9.06 4.95
C LYS A 81 10.04 -9.37 3.59
N LYS A 82 9.26 -9.37 2.50
CA LYS A 82 9.73 -9.55 1.13
C LYS A 82 9.93 -8.23 0.38
N GLY A 83 9.48 -7.11 0.94
CA GLY A 83 9.65 -5.76 0.38
C GLY A 83 8.34 -5.01 0.19
N CYS A 84 8.38 -3.93 -0.58
CA CYS A 84 7.29 -2.98 -0.74
C CYS A 84 6.30 -3.30 -1.88
N THR A 85 6.49 -4.40 -2.61
CA THR A 85 5.65 -4.73 -3.77
C THR A 85 4.20 -5.05 -3.35
N ILE A 86 3.24 -4.42 -4.02
CA ILE A 86 1.81 -4.63 -3.83
C ILE A 86 1.26 -5.41 -5.02
N PHE A 87 0.81 -6.64 -4.78
CA PHE A 87 0.22 -7.50 -5.80
C PHE A 87 -1.29 -7.29 -5.89
N GLN A 88 -1.80 -7.01 -7.08
CA GLN A 88 -3.24 -6.93 -7.31
C GLN A 88 -3.86 -8.34 -7.35
N VAL A 89 -4.85 -8.57 -6.48
CA VAL A 89 -5.45 -9.91 -6.27
C VAL A 89 -6.97 -9.95 -6.48
N GLY A 90 -7.50 -9.00 -7.25
CA GLY A 90 -8.91 -8.88 -7.60
C GLY A 90 -9.47 -7.49 -7.25
N ASP A 91 -10.67 -7.18 -7.73
CA ASP A 91 -11.31 -5.89 -7.45
C ASP A 91 -12.23 -5.90 -6.22
N ASN A 92 -12.33 -7.03 -5.53
CA ASN A 92 -13.14 -7.21 -4.33
C ASN A 92 -12.55 -8.30 -3.42
N LEU A 93 -13.02 -8.35 -2.16
CA LEU A 93 -12.49 -9.28 -1.16
C LEU A 93 -12.82 -10.76 -1.45
N PHE A 94 -13.93 -11.07 -2.14
CA PHE A 94 -14.23 -12.44 -2.54
C PHE A 94 -13.16 -12.96 -3.51
N ALA A 95 -12.84 -12.17 -4.54
CA ALA A 95 -11.76 -12.49 -5.47
C ALA A 95 -10.42 -12.68 -4.73
N ALA A 96 -10.03 -11.73 -3.87
CA ALA A 96 -8.77 -11.79 -3.14
C ALA A 96 -8.64 -13.04 -2.26
N VAL A 97 -9.66 -13.36 -1.46
CA VAL A 97 -9.67 -14.56 -0.61
C VAL A 97 -9.69 -15.82 -1.45
N LYS A 98 -10.40 -15.85 -2.59
CA LYS A 98 -10.37 -17.00 -3.52
C LYS A 98 -8.99 -17.22 -4.13
N GLN A 99 -8.30 -16.16 -4.52
CA GLN A 99 -6.94 -16.25 -5.05
C GLN A 99 -5.97 -16.79 -3.98
N PHE A 100 -6.08 -16.29 -2.74
CA PHE A 100 -5.31 -16.82 -1.61
C PHE A 100 -5.60 -18.30 -1.36
N LEU A 101 -6.88 -18.67 -1.29
CA LEU A 101 -7.33 -20.04 -1.07
C LEU A 101 -6.78 -20.98 -2.15
N SER A 102 -6.81 -20.56 -3.42
CA SER A 102 -6.32 -21.34 -4.55
C SER A 102 -4.80 -21.57 -4.49
N ARG A 103 -4.02 -20.58 -4.04
CA ARG A 103 -2.59 -20.75 -3.76
C ARG A 103 -2.36 -21.71 -2.60
N LYS A 104 -3.08 -21.51 -1.49
CA LYS A 104 -2.93 -22.33 -0.28
C LYS A 104 -3.26 -23.80 -0.53
N ARG A 105 -4.25 -24.10 -1.37
CA ARG A 105 -4.60 -25.47 -1.78
C ARG A 105 -3.47 -26.17 -2.53
N LYS A 106 -2.65 -25.44 -3.29
CA LYS A 106 -1.49 -26.02 -4.00
C LYS A 106 -0.34 -26.38 -3.05
N GLU A 107 -0.23 -25.67 -1.93
CA GLU A 107 0.80 -25.88 -0.91
C GLU A 107 0.43 -27.00 0.10
N LEU A 108 -0.88 -27.23 0.30
CA LEU A 108 -1.38 -28.19 1.29
C LEU A 108 -1.36 -29.63 0.78
N THR A 109 -0.77 -30.54 1.55
CA THR A 109 -0.78 -31.99 1.29
C THR A 109 -1.85 -32.76 2.08
N ASP A 110 -2.39 -32.17 3.15
CA ASP A 110 -3.39 -32.80 4.02
C ASP A 110 -4.77 -32.90 3.36
N LYS A 111 -5.28 -34.13 3.18
CA LYS A 111 -6.56 -34.42 2.51
C LYS A 111 -7.78 -33.84 3.23
N LYS A 112 -7.80 -33.84 4.58
CA LYS A 112 -8.93 -33.31 5.37
C LYS A 112 -9.01 -31.79 5.26
N LYS A 113 -7.86 -31.11 5.36
CA LYS A 113 -7.78 -29.66 5.15
C LYS A 113 -8.13 -29.28 3.71
N GLN A 114 -7.69 -30.05 2.71
CA GLN A 114 -8.10 -29.81 1.33
C GLN A 114 -9.61 -29.91 1.12
N ALA A 115 -10.30 -30.87 1.78
CA ALA A 115 -11.75 -31.00 1.71
C ALA A 115 -12.47 -29.78 2.31
N LEU A 116 -12.03 -29.30 3.49
CA LEU A 116 -12.56 -28.08 4.11
C LEU A 116 -12.38 -26.85 3.20
N LEU A 117 -11.20 -26.68 2.60
CA LEU A 117 -10.95 -25.58 1.67
C LEU A 117 -11.79 -25.68 0.39
N LYS A 118 -12.11 -26.89 -0.08
CA LYS A 118 -13.00 -27.08 -1.24
C LYS A 118 -14.44 -26.68 -0.91
N GLU A 119 -14.92 -26.97 0.29
CA GLU A 119 -16.25 -26.53 0.73
C GLU A 119 -16.31 -25.01 0.86
N LEU A 120 -15.29 -24.40 1.48
CA LEU A 120 -15.17 -22.95 1.60
C LEU A 120 -15.14 -22.27 0.22
N ASP A 121 -14.35 -22.79 -0.72
CA ASP A 121 -14.28 -22.28 -2.09
C ASP A 121 -15.64 -22.34 -2.80
N LYS A 122 -16.41 -23.42 -2.60
CA LYS A 122 -17.77 -23.55 -3.16
C LYS A 122 -18.72 -22.49 -2.58
N LYS A 123 -18.71 -22.30 -1.25
CA LYS A 123 -19.55 -21.28 -0.58
C LYS A 123 -19.17 -19.88 -1.06
N LEU A 124 -17.87 -19.57 -1.07
CA LEU A 124 -17.36 -18.27 -1.52
C LEU A 124 -17.76 -17.99 -2.97
N THR A 125 -17.59 -18.97 -3.86
CA THR A 125 -17.93 -18.82 -5.29
C THR A 125 -19.41 -18.56 -5.48
N ARG A 126 -20.25 -19.39 -4.86
CA ARG A 126 -21.71 -19.24 -4.93
C ARG A 126 -22.17 -17.88 -4.41
N THR A 127 -21.67 -17.43 -3.26
CA THR A 127 -22.06 -16.14 -2.69
C THR A 127 -21.57 -14.97 -3.55
N ALA A 128 -20.38 -15.06 -4.14
CA ALA A 128 -19.91 -14.04 -5.07
C ALA A 128 -20.78 -13.96 -6.33
N GLU A 129 -21.21 -15.10 -6.89
CA GLU A 129 -22.14 -15.16 -8.01
C GLU A 129 -23.51 -14.56 -7.66
N GLU A 130 -24.08 -14.93 -6.51
CA GLU A 130 -25.37 -14.41 -6.01
C GLU A 130 -25.33 -12.88 -5.81
N LEU A 131 -24.18 -12.33 -5.41
CA LEU A 131 -23.97 -10.90 -5.21
C LEU A 131 -23.46 -10.17 -6.46
N GLY A 132 -23.20 -10.87 -7.56
CA GLY A 132 -22.69 -10.29 -8.81
C GLY A 132 -21.23 -9.82 -8.76
N TYR A 133 -20.41 -10.37 -7.86
CA TYR A 133 -18.98 -10.04 -7.77
C TYR A 133 -18.13 -10.92 -8.70
N SER A 134 -17.23 -10.27 -9.45
CA SER A 134 -16.22 -10.99 -10.25
C SER A 134 -15.23 -11.70 -9.32
N LEU A 135 -14.75 -12.88 -9.75
CA LEU A 135 -13.73 -13.66 -9.06
C LEU A 135 -12.38 -13.65 -9.80
N GLU A 136 -12.28 -12.87 -10.88
CA GLU A 136 -11.05 -12.72 -11.66
C GLU A 136 -9.97 -12.00 -10.83
N GLN A 137 -8.71 -12.40 -11.03
CA GLN A 137 -7.59 -11.68 -10.42
C GLN A 137 -7.43 -10.26 -10.99
N LYS A 138 -7.80 -10.05 -12.26
CA LYS A 138 -7.61 -8.78 -12.98
C LYS A 138 -8.83 -8.46 -13.85
N THR A 139 -9.76 -7.70 -13.30
CA THR A 139 -11.03 -7.36 -13.98
C THR A 139 -10.86 -6.30 -15.06
N LEU A 140 -11.90 -6.10 -15.88
CA LEU A 140 -11.92 -5.05 -16.91
C LEU A 140 -11.71 -3.65 -16.30
N LYS A 141 -12.33 -3.37 -15.16
CA LYS A 141 -12.18 -2.08 -14.44
C LYS A 141 -10.73 -1.83 -14.03
N MET A 142 -10.05 -2.86 -13.52
CA MET A 142 -8.62 -2.77 -13.17
C MET A 142 -7.75 -2.50 -14.41
N LYS A 143 -8.04 -3.16 -15.54
CA LYS A 143 -7.32 -2.92 -16.81
C LYS A 143 -7.60 -1.51 -17.36
N GLN A 144 -8.80 -0.98 -17.17
CA GLN A 144 -9.14 0.39 -17.54
C GLN A 144 -8.38 1.40 -16.66
N ARG A 145 -8.26 1.12 -15.36
CA ARG A 145 -7.42 1.91 -14.44
C ARG A 145 -5.96 1.86 -14.84
N ASP A 146 -5.41 0.71 -15.24
CA ASP A 146 -4.02 0.59 -15.70
C ASP A 146 -3.68 1.54 -16.85
N LYS A 147 -4.64 1.85 -17.73
CA LYS A 147 -4.45 2.81 -18.83
C LYS A 147 -4.31 4.25 -18.36
N LYS A 148 -4.70 4.55 -17.12
CA LYS A 148 -4.57 5.86 -16.47
C LYS A 148 -3.35 5.92 -15.55
N VAL A 149 -2.61 4.83 -15.42
CA VAL A 149 -1.41 4.79 -14.58
C VAL A 149 -0.29 5.52 -15.28
N VAL A 150 0.23 6.57 -14.64
CA VAL A 150 1.31 7.38 -15.20
C VAL A 150 2.70 6.81 -14.92
N THR A 151 2.86 6.14 -13.76
CA THR A 151 4.07 5.40 -13.39
C THR A 151 3.73 4.26 -12.43
N LYS A 152 4.59 3.25 -12.34
CA LYS A 152 4.39 2.09 -11.45
C LYS A 152 4.89 2.30 -10.03
N THR A 153 5.89 3.17 -9.86
CA THR A 153 6.72 3.32 -8.65
C THR A 153 7.33 1.98 -8.18
N PHE A 154 8.11 2.01 -7.10
CA PHE A 154 8.76 0.83 -6.55
C PHE A 154 7.79 -0.24 -6.04
N HIS A 155 6.59 0.15 -5.57
CA HIS A 155 5.60 -0.80 -5.09
C HIS A 155 4.83 -1.50 -6.22
N GLY A 156 4.87 -0.98 -7.45
CA GLY A 156 4.27 -1.60 -8.63
C GLY A 156 2.74 -1.48 -8.76
N ALA A 157 2.04 -0.99 -7.74
CA ALA A 157 0.60 -0.69 -7.82
C ALA A 157 0.26 0.46 -8.78
N GLY A 158 1.22 1.36 -9.03
CA GLY A 158 1.11 2.50 -9.92
C GLY A 158 0.30 3.68 -9.40
N LEU A 159 0.59 4.87 -9.94
CA LEU A 159 -0.05 6.13 -9.59
C LEU A 159 -1.04 6.57 -10.66
N VAL A 160 -2.16 7.11 -10.23
CA VAL A 160 -3.11 7.82 -11.10
C VAL A 160 -3.19 9.25 -10.60
N VAL A 161 -2.90 10.21 -11.48
CA VAL A 161 -3.06 11.65 -11.25
C VAL A 161 -3.85 12.25 -12.40
N PRO A 162 -4.52 13.40 -12.19
CA PRO A 162 -5.14 14.12 -13.30
C PRO A 162 -4.07 14.53 -14.31
N VAL A 163 -4.27 14.20 -15.58
CA VAL A 163 -3.45 14.68 -16.71
C VAL A 163 -4.41 15.31 -17.71
N ASP A 164 -4.13 16.57 -18.08
CA ASP A 164 -4.98 17.31 -18.99
C ASP A 164 -4.70 16.96 -20.47
N ARG A 165 -5.29 17.71 -21.41
CA ARG A 165 -5.14 17.45 -22.85
C ARG A 165 -3.78 17.86 -23.42
N ASN A 166 -2.99 18.61 -22.65
CA ASN A 166 -1.66 19.10 -23.00
C ASN A 166 -0.57 18.31 -22.27
N ASP A 167 -0.93 17.15 -21.71
CA ASP A 167 -0.08 16.28 -20.90
C ASP A 167 0.42 16.94 -19.59
N VAL A 168 -0.29 17.96 -19.08
CA VAL A 168 0.01 18.59 -17.78
C VAL A 168 -0.64 17.81 -16.64
N GLY A 169 0.18 17.40 -15.68
CA GLY A 169 -0.17 16.69 -14.45
C GLY A 169 0.92 15.71 -13.98
N TYR A 170 1.77 15.25 -14.89
CA TYR A 170 2.86 14.31 -14.62
C TYR A 170 4.03 14.49 -15.59
N ARG A 171 5.25 14.43 -15.06
CA ARG A 171 6.48 14.24 -15.82
C ARG A 171 7.38 13.22 -15.12
N GLU A 172 8.17 12.51 -15.90
CA GLU A 172 9.07 11.47 -15.41
C GLU A 172 10.20 12.03 -14.54
N LEU A 173 10.72 11.22 -13.62
CA LEU A 173 11.97 11.49 -12.92
C LEU A 173 13.14 11.50 -13.91
N PRO A 174 14.20 12.31 -13.67
CA PRO A 174 15.41 12.28 -14.51
C PRO A 174 16.19 10.97 -14.39
N GLU A 175 15.75 10.05 -13.53
CA GLU A 175 16.42 8.80 -13.20
C GLU A 175 15.47 7.62 -13.35
N THR A 176 15.99 6.53 -13.94
CA THR A 176 15.26 5.25 -13.97
C THR A 176 15.13 4.65 -12.57
N ASP A 177 14.11 3.81 -12.32
CA ASP A 177 13.95 3.09 -11.06
C ASP A 177 15.22 2.36 -10.60
N ALA A 178 15.90 1.72 -11.55
CA ALA A 178 17.13 0.97 -11.26
C ALA A 178 18.23 1.92 -10.79
N ASN A 179 18.37 3.10 -11.40
CA ASN A 179 19.37 4.07 -10.95
C ASN A 179 18.97 4.74 -9.64
N LEU A 180 17.70 5.09 -9.45
CA LEU A 180 17.20 5.64 -8.19
C LEU A 180 17.44 4.67 -7.02
N LYS A 181 17.22 3.36 -7.22
CA LYS A 181 17.57 2.33 -6.23
C LYS A 181 19.06 2.30 -5.92
N ARG A 182 19.95 2.47 -6.93
CA ARG A 182 21.40 2.56 -6.71
C ARG A 182 21.79 3.81 -5.92
N ILE A 183 21.18 4.95 -6.23
CA ILE A 183 21.38 6.21 -5.49
C ILE A 183 20.96 6.02 -4.03
N CYS A 184 19.77 5.48 -3.79
CA CYS A 184 19.27 5.19 -2.44
C CYS A 184 20.21 4.24 -1.68
N LYS A 185 20.68 3.17 -2.34
CA LYS A 185 21.62 2.22 -1.75
C LYS A 185 22.91 2.90 -1.30
N ARG A 186 23.51 3.73 -2.16
CA ARG A 186 24.74 4.48 -1.84
C ARG A 186 24.56 5.40 -0.62
N ILE A 187 23.39 6.03 -0.47
CA ILE A 187 23.08 6.88 0.68
C ILE A 187 22.98 6.05 1.96
N VAL A 188 22.27 4.93 1.92
CA VAL A 188 22.04 4.09 3.11
C VAL A 188 23.32 3.39 3.56
N GLU A 189 24.16 2.97 2.62
CA GLU A 189 25.43 2.27 2.88
C GLU A 189 26.62 3.23 3.09
N ALA A 190 26.41 4.55 3.05
CA ALA A 190 27.47 5.52 3.27
C ALA A 190 28.12 5.34 4.66
N PRO A 191 29.47 5.34 4.75
CA PRO A 191 30.20 4.96 5.96
C PRO A 191 30.07 5.98 7.10
N ASN A 192 29.76 7.23 6.80
CA ASN A 192 29.58 8.31 7.75
C ASN A 192 28.65 9.39 7.18
N ASP A 193 28.30 10.37 8.01
CA ASP A 193 27.33 11.42 7.65
C ASP A 193 27.85 12.36 6.56
N ASP A 194 29.15 12.65 6.51
CA ASP A 194 29.75 13.52 5.50
C ASP A 194 29.65 12.89 4.09
N GLU A 195 30.01 11.62 3.96
CA GLU A 195 29.86 10.87 2.71
C GLU A 195 28.38 10.68 2.35
N ARG A 196 27.51 10.53 3.34
CA ARG A 196 26.06 10.45 3.11
C ARG A 196 25.51 11.76 2.55
N MET A 197 25.90 12.90 3.12
CA MET A 197 25.49 14.22 2.62
C MET A 197 25.91 14.43 1.16
N LYS A 198 27.12 14.02 0.78
CA LYS A 198 27.57 14.03 -0.62
C LYS A 198 26.72 13.10 -1.49
N ALA A 199 26.46 11.88 -1.02
CA ALA A 199 25.64 10.90 -1.73
C ALA A 199 24.19 11.35 -1.95
N PHE A 200 23.68 12.27 -1.12
CA PHE A 200 22.35 12.89 -1.23
C PHE A 200 22.23 13.93 -2.35
N ALA A 201 23.33 14.40 -2.95
CA ALA A 201 23.29 15.46 -3.96
C ALA A 201 22.31 15.18 -5.13
N PRO A 202 22.25 13.96 -5.71
CA PRO A 202 21.27 13.68 -6.78
C PRO A 202 19.81 13.74 -6.30
N ILE A 203 19.53 13.40 -5.03
CA ILE A 203 18.19 13.54 -4.47
C ILE A 203 17.82 15.03 -4.35
N GLN A 204 18.76 15.89 -3.95
CA GLN A 204 18.52 17.34 -3.86
C GLN A 204 18.27 17.97 -5.23
N GLU A 205 19.00 17.52 -6.26
CA GLU A 205 18.76 17.93 -7.64
C GLU A 205 17.36 17.52 -8.11
N MET A 206 16.95 16.27 -7.87
CA MET A 206 15.59 15.81 -8.18
C MET A 206 14.51 16.58 -7.41
N ILE A 207 14.74 16.94 -6.15
CA ILE A 207 13.81 17.80 -5.37
C ILE A 207 13.67 19.17 -6.04
N THR A 208 14.76 19.73 -6.57
CA THR A 208 14.74 21.01 -7.30
C THR A 208 13.89 20.90 -8.56
N PHE A 209 14.04 19.83 -9.34
CA PHE A 209 13.19 19.58 -10.51
C PHE A 209 11.72 19.37 -10.13
N VAL A 210 11.45 18.70 -9.00
CA VAL A 210 10.09 18.57 -8.47
C VAL A 210 9.47 19.93 -8.14
N GLN A 211 10.23 20.91 -7.65
CA GLN A 211 9.69 22.25 -7.42
C GLN A 211 9.28 22.91 -8.74
N PHE A 212 10.11 22.85 -9.78
CA PHE A 212 9.74 23.36 -11.11
C PHE A 212 8.51 22.63 -11.66
N ALA A 213 8.44 21.30 -11.50
CA ALA A 213 7.28 20.52 -11.90
C ALA A 213 6.02 20.97 -11.16
N ASN A 214 6.09 21.23 -9.85
CA ASN A 214 4.96 21.73 -9.07
C ASN A 214 4.49 23.11 -9.54
N ASP A 215 5.41 24.05 -9.82
CA ASP A 215 5.07 25.37 -10.36
C ASP A 215 4.36 25.27 -11.72
N GLU A 216 4.69 24.24 -12.51
CA GLU A 216 4.12 23.91 -13.82
C GLU A 216 2.94 22.92 -13.73
N CYS A 217 2.39 22.68 -12.52
CA CYS A 217 1.26 21.79 -12.25
C CYS A 217 1.47 20.27 -12.48
N ASP A 218 2.71 19.82 -12.68
CA ASP A 218 3.11 18.41 -12.80
C ASP A 218 3.33 17.74 -11.44
N TYR A 219 2.31 17.78 -10.59
CA TYR A 219 2.36 17.30 -9.20
C TYR A 219 2.71 15.81 -9.07
N GLY A 220 2.47 15.02 -10.12
CA GLY A 220 2.77 13.59 -10.13
C GLY A 220 4.26 13.25 -10.00
N MET A 221 5.16 14.15 -10.41
CA MET A 221 6.61 13.91 -10.30
C MET A 221 7.08 13.85 -8.84
N GLY A 222 6.66 14.81 -8.03
CA GLY A 222 6.96 14.85 -6.60
C GLY A 222 6.32 13.70 -5.83
N TYR A 223 5.13 13.29 -6.26
CA TYR A 223 4.43 12.13 -5.72
C TYR A 223 5.22 10.83 -5.96
N GLU A 224 5.69 10.60 -7.19
CA GLU A 224 6.51 9.44 -7.55
C GLU A 224 7.80 9.38 -6.74
N LEU A 225 8.61 10.45 -6.74
CA LEU A 225 9.87 10.48 -5.98
C LEU A 225 9.65 10.22 -4.49
N GLY A 226 8.65 10.88 -3.90
CA GLY A 226 8.31 10.70 -2.50
C GLY A 226 7.91 9.26 -2.18
N MET A 227 7.13 8.64 -3.07
CA MET A 227 6.66 7.26 -2.93
C MET A 227 7.78 6.24 -3.09
N ASP A 228 8.68 6.43 -4.05
CA ASP A 228 9.84 5.55 -4.25
C ASP A 228 10.79 5.56 -3.05
N LEU A 229 11.06 6.76 -2.51
CA LEU A 229 11.85 6.91 -1.29
C LEU A 229 11.14 6.29 -0.07
N PHE A 230 9.80 6.42 0.03
CA PHE A 230 9.01 5.75 1.05
C PHE A 230 9.14 4.22 0.92
N CYS A 231 9.00 3.69 -0.29
CA CYS A 231 9.09 2.28 -0.63
C CYS A 231 10.49 1.69 -0.46
N TYR A 232 11.54 2.52 -0.55
CA TYR A 232 12.91 2.09 -0.24
C TYR A 232 13.08 1.78 1.25
N GLY A 233 12.32 2.46 2.13
CA GLY A 233 12.16 2.05 3.53
C GLY A 233 13.29 2.44 4.49
N SER A 234 14.21 3.31 4.09
CA SER A 234 15.26 3.78 5.00
C SER A 234 14.83 5.03 5.78
N HIS A 235 15.17 5.08 7.07
CA HIS A 235 14.88 6.22 7.94
C HIS A 235 15.55 7.52 7.48
N TYR A 236 16.67 7.43 6.75
CA TYR A 236 17.33 8.59 6.14
C TYR A 236 16.42 9.35 5.15
N PHE A 237 15.41 8.69 4.59
CA PHE A 237 14.49 9.30 3.64
C PHE A 237 13.20 9.82 4.27
N HIS A 238 12.90 9.52 5.54
CA HIS A 238 11.61 9.87 6.15
C HIS A 238 11.27 11.36 6.04
N LYS A 239 12.25 12.24 6.30
CA LYS A 239 12.04 13.69 6.20
C LYS A 239 11.67 14.11 4.78
N VAL A 240 12.46 13.65 3.79
CA VAL A 240 12.26 14.01 2.38
C VAL A 240 10.96 13.41 1.83
N SER A 241 10.70 12.12 2.08
CA SER A 241 9.45 11.46 1.69
C SER A 241 8.23 12.16 2.28
N SER A 242 8.28 12.54 3.57
CA SER A 242 7.18 13.25 4.21
C SER A 242 6.92 14.61 3.55
N GLN A 243 7.97 15.38 3.28
CA GLN A 243 7.85 16.69 2.62
C GLN A 243 7.25 16.57 1.21
N LEU A 244 7.80 15.67 0.39
CA LEU A 244 7.35 15.46 -0.99
C LEU A 244 5.91 14.96 -1.05
N LEU A 245 5.60 13.90 -0.29
CA LEU A 245 4.27 13.28 -0.32
C LEU A 245 3.20 14.19 0.24
N ARG A 246 3.43 14.88 1.38
CA ARG A 246 2.45 15.83 1.92
C ARG A 246 2.12 16.93 0.93
N LEU A 247 3.14 17.52 0.31
CA LEU A 247 2.94 18.59 -0.67
C LEU A 247 2.18 18.07 -1.89
N ALA A 248 2.62 16.94 -2.47
CA ALA A 248 1.98 16.36 -3.64
C ALA A 248 0.51 15.99 -3.37
N TYR A 249 0.20 15.34 -2.24
CA TYR A 249 -1.17 15.02 -1.87
C TYR A 249 -2.03 16.28 -1.70
N ASN A 250 -1.52 17.33 -1.06
CA ASN A 250 -2.26 18.58 -0.89
C ASN A 250 -2.53 19.29 -2.24
N LEU A 251 -1.53 19.34 -3.13
CA LEU A 251 -1.70 19.90 -4.48
C LEU A 251 -2.71 19.10 -5.32
N LEU A 252 -2.72 17.77 -5.15
CA LEU A 252 -3.70 16.86 -5.75
C LEU A 252 -5.07 16.84 -5.03
N LYS A 253 -5.26 17.66 -3.98
CA LYS A 253 -6.46 17.71 -3.13
C LYS A 253 -6.81 16.38 -2.44
N ARG A 254 -5.80 15.60 -2.08
CA ARG A 254 -5.88 14.31 -1.36
C ARG A 254 -5.45 14.47 0.10
N ASN A 255 -5.96 15.49 0.79
CA ASN A 255 -5.46 15.94 2.09
C ASN A 255 -5.39 14.82 3.16
N LEU A 256 -6.35 13.89 3.17
CA LEU A 256 -6.33 12.74 4.08
C LEU A 256 -5.05 11.88 3.90
N PHE A 257 -4.58 11.71 2.67
CA PHE A 257 -3.33 10.97 2.43
C PHE A 257 -2.10 11.71 2.96
N ALA A 258 -2.12 13.06 2.95
CA ALA A 258 -1.09 13.87 3.58
C ALA A 258 -1.05 13.66 5.12
N GLU A 259 -2.21 13.60 5.77
CA GLU A 259 -2.32 13.33 7.21
C GLU A 259 -1.84 11.92 7.58
N ILE A 260 -2.21 10.93 6.75
CA ILE A 260 -1.80 9.53 6.93
C ILE A 260 -0.29 9.41 6.81
N ILE A 261 0.34 9.97 5.76
CA ILE A 261 1.79 9.81 5.56
C ILE A 261 2.59 10.51 6.65
N GLU A 262 2.13 11.68 7.14
CA GLU A 262 2.75 12.38 8.25
C GLU A 262 2.72 11.54 9.52
N SER A 263 1.53 11.04 9.89
CA SER A 263 1.35 10.17 11.06
C SER A 263 2.18 8.88 10.93
N HIS A 264 2.21 8.30 9.73
CA HIS A 264 2.87 7.03 9.48
C HIS A 264 4.38 7.17 9.56
N LEU A 265 5.00 8.15 8.90
CA LEU A 265 6.45 8.34 8.94
C LEU A 265 6.96 8.74 10.33
N ALA A 266 6.14 9.42 11.13
CA ALA A 266 6.46 9.75 12.53
C ALA A 266 6.49 8.50 13.44
N ASN A 267 5.72 7.46 13.12
CA ASN A 267 5.52 6.26 13.96
C ASN A 267 5.87 4.95 13.23
N ARG A 268 6.60 5.02 12.12
CA ARG A 268 6.76 3.93 11.14
C ARG A 268 7.38 2.66 11.71
N ASN A 269 8.21 2.80 12.74
CA ASN A 269 8.96 1.71 13.36
C ASN A 269 8.20 1.02 14.51
N ALA A 270 6.91 1.31 14.69
CA ALA A 270 6.10 0.66 15.72
C ALA A 270 6.05 -0.87 15.49
N GLU A 271 6.38 -1.65 16.53
CA GLU A 271 6.35 -3.11 16.46
C GLU A 271 4.92 -3.66 16.43
N ASN A 272 3.99 -3.02 17.15
CA ASN A 272 2.58 -3.37 17.15
C ASN A 272 1.78 -2.40 16.25
N VAL A 273 1.27 -2.91 15.13
CA VAL A 273 0.40 -2.16 14.23
C VAL A 273 -1.07 -2.18 14.67
N ASP A 274 -1.45 -3.07 15.59
CA ASP A 274 -2.78 -3.09 16.19
C ASP A 274 -2.91 -2.00 17.26
N GLN A 275 -3.32 -0.81 16.84
CA GLN A 275 -3.56 0.33 17.72
C GLN A 275 -4.59 0.07 18.83
N LEU A 276 -5.45 -0.96 18.75
CA LEU A 276 -6.42 -1.25 19.81
C LEU A 276 -5.80 -2.00 20.99
N THR A 277 -4.63 -2.62 20.77
CA THR A 277 -3.87 -3.35 21.79
C THR A 277 -2.55 -2.68 22.14
N ALA A 278 -2.17 -1.63 21.42
CA ALA A 278 -1.01 -0.78 21.67
C ALA A 278 -1.13 0.05 22.96
#